data_AF-R1HV86-F1
#
_entry.id   AF-R1HV86-F1
#
_cell.length_a   1.000
_cell.length_b   1.000
_cell.length_c   1.000
_cell.angle_alpha   90.00
_cell.angle_beta   90.00
_cell.angle_gamma   90.00
#
_symmetry.space_group_name_H-M   'P 1'
#
loop_
_entity.id
_entity.type
_entity.pdbx_description
1 polymer ?
#
loop_
_entity_poly.entity_id
_entity_poly.type
_entity_poly.pdbx_seq_one_letter_code
_entity_poly.pdbx_strand_id
1 'polypeptide(L)' 'MTWARRSGSSIANDDDSRMGVIRAEEAVRLAEQNDRAVLTVAGHSSDVRECAELLAMLGLDAGRRHKTA' A
#
# COMPACT_ATOMS: atom_id res chain seq x y z
N MET A 1 -3.80 43.39 6.41
CA MET A 1 -3.68 42.21 5.53
C MET A 1 -4.25 41.00 6.26
N THR A 2 -5.55 40.71 6.07
CA THR A 2 -6.20 39.55 6.70
C THR A 2 -6.40 38.47 5.64
N TRP A 3 -5.67 37.36 5.77
CA TRP A 3 -5.73 36.20 4.88
C TRP A 3 -6.24 34.97 5.63
N ALA A 4 -7.24 35.14 6.50
CA ALA A 4 -7.90 33.99 7.10
C ALA A 4 -8.95 33.47 6.12
N ARG A 5 -8.56 32.53 5.24
CA ARG A 5 -9.52 31.70 4.50
C ARG A 5 -10.26 30.82 5.50
N ARG A 6 -11.38 31.32 6.02
CA ARG A 6 -12.43 30.48 6.58
C ARG A 6 -13.12 29.82 5.40
N SER A 7 -12.74 28.57 5.11
CA SER A 7 -13.43 27.76 4.12
C SER A 7 -13.48 26.32 4.60
N GLY A 8 -14.67 25.90 5.01
CA GLY A 8 -15.19 24.58 4.67
C GLY A 8 -14.79 23.41 5.57
N SER A 9 -15.38 23.33 6.77
CA SER A 9 -15.48 22.06 7.52
C SER A 9 -16.19 20.95 6.72
N SER A 10 -16.96 21.30 5.68
CA SER A 10 -17.63 20.33 4.79
C SER A 10 -16.73 19.81 3.67
N ILE A 11 -15.73 20.59 3.23
CA ILE A 11 -14.87 20.21 2.09
C ILE A 11 -13.79 19.23 2.53
N ALA A 12 -13.30 19.36 3.77
CA ALA A 12 -12.29 18.45 4.32
C ALA A 12 -12.84 17.01 4.46
N ASN A 13 -14.11 16.86 4.85
CA ASN A 13 -14.73 15.54 5.05
C ASN A 13 -15.04 14.84 3.71
N ASP A 14 -15.45 15.61 2.69
CA ASP A 14 -15.63 15.10 1.33
C ASP A 14 -14.28 14.77 0.65
N ASP A 15 -13.24 15.57 0.92
CA ASP A 15 -11.89 15.32 0.42
C ASP A 15 -11.29 14.05 1.04
N ASP A 16 -11.41 13.86 2.36
CA ASP A 16 -10.99 12.63 3.03
C ASP A 16 -11.74 11.39 2.52
N SER A 17 -13.04 11.53 2.22
CA SER A 17 -13.84 10.44 1.65
C SER A 17 -13.37 10.09 0.22
N ARG A 18 -13.12 11.09 -0.63
CA ARG A 18 -12.61 10.90 -1.99
C ARG A 18 -11.18 10.35 -1.98
N MET A 19 -10.32 10.88 -1.12
CA MET A 19 -8.97 10.38 -0.91
C MET A 19 -8.97 8.97 -0.33
N GLY A 20 -9.97 8.60 0.48
CA GLY A 20 -10.19 7.25 0.97
C GLY A 20 -10.46 6.26 -0.18
N VAL A 21 -11.33 6.62 -1.13
CA VAL A 21 -11.59 5.80 -2.32
C VAL A 21 -10.32 5.65 -3.17
N ILE A 22 -9.60 6.74 -3.44
CA ILE A 22 -8.36 6.71 -4.23
C ILE A 22 -7.29 5.81 -3.55
N ARG A 23 -7.12 5.93 -2.24
CA ARG A 23 -6.19 5.09 -1.47
C ARG A 23 -6.58 3.62 -1.49
N ALA A 24 -7.88 3.31 -1.46
CA ALA A 24 -8.37 1.93 -1.54
C ALA A 24 -8.10 1.32 -2.92
N GLU A 25 -8.36 2.07 -4.00
CA GLU A 25 -8.03 1.64 -5.37
C GLU A 25 -6.53 1.43 -5.56
N GLU A 26 -5.71 2.34 -5.02
CA GLU A 26 -4.25 2.22 -5.05
C GLU A 26 -3.76 1.00 -4.27
N ALA A 27 -4.34 0.72 -3.10
CA ALA A 27 -4.01 -0.46 -2.31
C ALA A 27 -4.29 -1.76 -3.07
N VAL A 28 -5.38 -1.83 -3.86
CA VAL A 28 -5.68 -2.98 -4.71
C VAL A 28 -4.62 -3.14 -5.81
N ARG A 29 -4.26 -2.06 -6.52
CA ARG A 29 -3.21 -2.12 -7.55
C ARG A 29 -1.86 -2.52 -6.97
N LEU A 30 -1.51 -2.01 -5.79
CA LEU A 30 -0.27 -2.37 -5.10
C LEU A 30 -0.29 -3.83 -4.66
N ALA A 31 -1.43 -4.35 -4.20
CA ALA A 31 -1.56 -5.78 -3.87
C ALA A 31 -1.32 -6.67 -5.10
N GLU A 32 -1.90 -6.35 -6.25
CA GLU A 32 -1.66 -7.08 -7.50
C GLU A 32 -0.19 -7.03 -7.94
N GLN A 33 0.47 -5.88 -7.78
CA GLN A 33 1.90 -5.75 -8.08
C GLN A 33 2.76 -6.56 -7.11
N ASN A 34 2.42 -6.53 -5.82
CA ASN A 34 3.10 -7.30 -4.79
C ASN A 34 3.00 -8.81 -5.06
N ASP A 35 1.83 -9.31 -5.46
CA ASP A 35 1.65 -10.72 -5.80
C ASP A 35 2.54 -11.12 -7.00
N ARG A 36 2.65 -10.26 -8.02
CA ARG A 36 3.57 -10.50 -9.16
C ARG A 36 5.04 -10.45 -8.73
N ALA A 37 5.40 -9.55 -7.83
CA ALA A 37 6.76 -9.44 -7.31
C ALA A 37 7.15 -10.68 -6.52
N VAL A 38 6.23 -11.23 -5.70
CA VAL A 38 6.44 -12.49 -4.99
C VAL A 38 6.74 -13.64 -5.95
N LEU A 39 5.91 -13.81 -6.99
CA LEU A 39 6.13 -14.85 -8.00
C LEU A 39 7.45 -14.67 -8.76
N THR A 40 7.81 -13.41 -9.04
CA THR A 40 9.07 -13.10 -9.72
C THR A 40 10.27 -13.48 -8.84
N VAL A 41 10.29 -13.09 -7.57
CA VAL A 41 11.37 -13.43 -6.64
C VAL A 41 11.47 -14.94 -6.45
N ALA A 42 10.33 -15.62 -6.28
CA ALA A 42 10.29 -17.07 -6.14
C ALA A 42 10.79 -17.81 -7.39
N GLY A 43 10.57 -17.25 -8.59
CA GLY A 43 11.07 -17.83 -9.84
C GLY A 43 12.56 -17.59 -10.09
N HIS A 44 13.17 -16.58 -9.47
CA HIS A 44 14.59 -16.23 -9.65
C HIS A 44 15.48 -16.72 -8.52
N SER A 45 14.93 -16.97 -7.33
CA SER A 45 15.69 -17.49 -6.21
C SER A 45 15.84 -19.01 -6.31
N SER A 46 17.04 -19.48 -6.00
CA SER A 46 17.39 -20.91 -6.02
C SER A 46 17.35 -21.55 -4.64
N ASP A 47 17.25 -20.73 -3.57
CA ASP A 47 17.24 -21.14 -2.18
C ASP A 47 16.03 -20.56 -1.45
N VAL A 48 15.31 -21.38 -0.69
CA VAL A 48 14.07 -20.98 0.00
C VAL A 48 14.33 -19.92 1.08
N ARG A 49 15.50 -19.95 1.73
CA ARG A 49 15.91 -18.96 2.74
C ARG A 49 16.27 -17.64 2.09
N GLU A 50 17.03 -17.68 1.00
CA GLU A 50 17.36 -16.49 0.21
C GLU A 50 16.07 -15.81 -0.31
N CYS A 51 15.14 -16.60 -0.84
CA CYS A 51 13.83 -16.10 -1.28
C CYS A 51 13.09 -15.40 -0.13
N ALA A 52 13.05 -16.01 1.06
CA ALA A 52 12.40 -15.42 2.23
C ALA A 52 13.07 -14.09 2.66
N GLU A 53 14.40 -14.01 2.64
CA GLU A 53 15.15 -12.79 2.95
C GLU A 53 14.88 -11.68 1.93
N LEU A 54 14.86 -12.00 0.64
CA LEU A 54 14.54 -11.06 -0.44
C LEU A 54 13.10 -10.53 -0.31
N LEU A 55 12.14 -11.40 -0.03
CA LEU A 55 10.75 -10.98 0.20
C LEU A 55 10.61 -10.09 1.44
N ALA A 56 11.35 -10.39 2.52
CA ALA A 56 11.34 -9.56 3.72
C ALA A 56 11.93 -8.15 3.47
N MET A 57 13.01 -8.04 2.70
CA MET A 57 13.58 -6.72 2.35
C MET A 57 12.63 -5.88 1.49
N LEU A 58 11.81 -6.52 0.67
CA LEU A 58 10.79 -5.87 -0.15
C LEU A 58 9.49 -5.59 0.62
N GLY A 59 9.37 -6.04 1.87
CA GLY A 59 8.14 -5.95 2.66
C GLY A 59 7.00 -6.82 2.11
N LEU A 60 7.33 -7.86 1.35
CA LEU A 60 6.42 -8.81 0.71
C LEU A 60 6.26 -10.11 1.52
N ASP A 61 6.81 -10.17 2.73
CA ASP A 61 6.71 -11.37 3.56
C ASP A 61 5.25 -11.63 3.98
N ALA A 62 4.77 -12.84 3.72
CA ALA A 62 3.40 -13.25 4.00
C ALA A 62 3.04 -13.17 5.51
N GLY A 63 4.04 -13.08 6.38
CA GLY A 63 3.88 -12.95 7.83
C GLY A 63 3.48 -11.54 8.29
N ARG A 64 3.75 -10.51 7.48
CA ARG A 64 3.46 -9.10 7.80
C ARG A 64 2.29 -8.51 7.02
N ARG A 65 1.40 -9.35 6.48
CA ARG A 65 0.02 -8.92 6.17
C ARG A 65 -0.62 -8.48 7.48
N HIS A 66 -0.41 -7.21 7.85
CA HIS A 66 -1.13 -6.57 8.92
C HIS A 66 -2.59 -6.74 8.55
N LYS A 67 -3.26 -7.62 9.31
CA LYS A 67 -4.70 -7.74 9.34
C LYS A 67 -5.22 -6.35 9.69
N THR A 68 -5.51 -5.54 8.68
CA THR A 68 -6.40 -4.40 8.80
C THR A 68 -7.76 -5.03 9.10
N ALA A 69 -8.09 -5.06 10.39
CA ALA A 69 -9.40 -5.41 10.91
C ALA A 69 -10.42 -4.35 10.50
#